data_AF-A0A0W1A0F6-F1
#
_entry.id   AF-A0A0W1A0F6-F1
#
_cell.length_a   1.000
_cell.length_b   1.000
_cell.length_c   1.000
_cell.angle_alpha   90.00
_cell.angle_beta   90.00
_cell.angle_gamma   90.00
#
_symmetry.space_group_name_H-M   'P 1'
#
loop_
_entity.id
_entity.type
_entity.pdbx_description
1 polymer ?
#
loop_
_entity_poly.entity_id
_entity_poly.type
_entity_poly.pdbx_seq_one_letter_code
_entity_poly.pdbx_strand_id
1 'polypeptide(L)'
;MKKTIFDDIEHLEKEAVLFGLQWETKAQIMTQIRSECLEIEEHLEEKDKRESLQDEIGDLLHAVFSLCTYCNFDTELTLRKSLDKFEHRLNAMKTIAKEQGLENLQGKSFDELMRYWDLAKQRTLNPEIAGVCGTKKALHLWEKVRQKELILNNVWCSQCSGVCRMISPVAIENGRTITLEGECATCGAKVARYLEEA
;
A
#
# COMPACT_ATOMS: atom_id res chain seq x y z
N MET A 1 25.20 10.01 19.45
CA MET A 1 24.06 10.03 18.53
C MET A 1 22.98 10.90 19.16
N LYS A 2 22.31 11.79 18.42
CA LYS A 2 21.18 12.55 18.99
C LYS A 2 20.00 11.60 19.17
N LYS A 3 19.41 11.57 20.37
CA LYS A 3 18.18 10.83 20.65
C LYS A 3 17.05 11.40 19.79
N THR A 4 16.29 10.52 19.16
CA THR A 4 15.15 10.84 18.30
C THR A 4 13.85 10.56 19.03
N ILE A 5 12.74 11.09 18.52
CA ILE A 5 11.40 10.75 19.04
C ILE A 5 11.10 9.25 18.95
N PHE A 6 11.67 8.54 17.97
CA PHE A 6 11.51 7.10 17.82
C PHE A 6 12.22 6.33 18.94
N ASP A 7 13.38 6.82 19.40
CA ASP A 7 14.06 6.25 20.57
C ASP A 7 13.21 6.42 21.85
N ASP A 8 12.50 7.54 21.98
CA ASP A 8 11.59 7.77 23.12
C ASP A 8 10.39 6.81 23.09
N ILE A 9 9.76 6.66 21.92
CA ILE A 9 8.62 5.73 21.72
C ILE A 9 9.03 4.29 22.05
N GLU A 10 10.13 3.81 21.47
CA GLU A 10 10.58 2.44 21.73
C GLU A 10 10.96 2.20 23.20
N HIS A 11 11.51 3.22 23.86
CA HIS A 11 11.85 3.14 25.26
C HIS A 11 10.61 3.02 26.14
N LEU A 12 9.61 3.88 25.93
CA LEU A 12 8.36 3.88 26.69
C LEU A 12 7.56 2.59 26.47
N GLU A 13 7.48 2.10 25.22
CA GLU A 13 6.81 0.82 24.93
C GLU A 13 7.50 -0.36 25.62
N LYS A 14 8.84 -0.38 25.62
CA LYS A 14 9.61 -1.42 26.35
C LYS A 14 9.40 -1.31 27.85
N GLU A 15 9.38 -0.10 28.41
CA GLU A 15 9.10 0.14 29.82
C GLU A 15 7.68 -0.31 30.21
N ALA A 16 6.67 0.01 29.38
CA ALA A 16 5.29 -0.42 29.58
C ALA A 16 5.18 -1.95 29.64
N VAL A 17 5.82 -2.65 28.69
CA VAL A 17 5.86 -4.12 28.69
C VAL A 17 6.55 -4.67 29.94
N LEU A 18 7.68 -4.10 30.35
CA LEU A 18 8.38 -4.50 31.58
C LEU A 18 7.55 -4.24 32.85
N PHE A 19 6.73 -3.19 32.83
CA PHE A 19 5.77 -2.87 33.89
C PHE A 19 4.54 -3.81 33.87
N GLY A 20 4.35 -4.59 32.81
CA GLY A 20 3.23 -5.53 32.64
C GLY A 20 2.05 -4.96 31.84
N LEU A 21 2.17 -3.75 31.30
CA LEU A 21 1.21 -3.18 30.37
C LEU A 21 1.56 -3.63 28.95
N GLN A 22 0.95 -4.73 28.50
CA GLN A 22 1.17 -5.30 27.17
C GLN A 22 -0.13 -5.78 26.53
N TRP A 23 -0.19 -5.71 25.20
CA TRP A 23 -1.26 -6.30 24.43
C TRP A 23 -1.17 -7.83 24.44
N GLU A 24 -2.28 -8.52 24.69
CA GLU A 24 -2.31 -9.99 24.65
C GLU A 24 -2.48 -10.51 23.22
N THR A 25 -3.20 -9.75 22.38
CA THR A 25 -3.53 -10.17 21.02
C THR A 25 -3.45 -9.04 20.00
N LYS A 26 -3.17 -9.40 18.74
CA LYS A 26 -3.27 -8.50 17.57
C LYS A 26 -4.66 -7.86 17.43
N ALA A 27 -5.71 -8.53 17.91
CA ALA A 27 -7.07 -8.03 17.82
C ALA A 27 -7.27 -6.81 18.74
N GLN A 28 -6.76 -6.86 19.98
CA GLN A 28 -6.88 -5.76 20.95
C GLN A 28 -6.25 -4.48 20.44
N ILE A 29 -5.02 -4.53 19.94
CA ILE A 29 -4.34 -3.34 19.43
C ILE A 29 -5.01 -2.78 18.16
N MET A 30 -5.52 -3.65 17.28
CA MET A 30 -6.30 -3.21 16.12
C MET A 30 -7.66 -2.62 16.54
N THR A 31 -8.21 -3.00 17.69
CA THR A 31 -9.39 -2.34 18.26
C THR A 31 -9.03 -0.95 18.77
N GLN A 32 -7.90 -0.79 19.46
CA GLN A 32 -7.43 0.53 19.92
C GLN A 32 -7.27 1.49 18.74
N ILE A 33 -6.54 1.08 17.69
CA ILE A 33 -6.33 1.90 16.48
C ILE A 33 -7.67 2.35 15.86
N ARG A 34 -8.71 1.51 15.91
CA ARG A 34 -10.04 1.87 15.42
C ARG A 34 -10.76 2.84 16.36
N SER A 35 -10.56 2.74 17.67
CA SER A 35 -11.08 3.73 18.64
C SER A 35 -10.54 5.11 18.33
N GLU A 36 -9.22 5.25 18.20
CA GLU A 36 -8.58 6.54 17.91
C GLU A 36 -9.06 7.14 16.59
N CYS A 37 -9.32 6.30 15.57
CA CYS A 37 -9.94 6.77 14.33
C CYS A 37 -11.33 7.37 14.55
N LEU A 38 -12.16 6.75 15.39
CA LEU A 38 -13.51 7.26 15.70
C LEU A 38 -13.42 8.54 16.53
N GLU A 39 -12.48 8.62 17.48
CA GLU A 39 -12.26 9.80 18.30
C GLU A 39 -11.80 10.99 17.42
N ILE A 40 -10.91 10.77 16.45
CA ILE A 40 -10.58 11.78 15.43
C ILE A 40 -11.83 12.23 14.65
N GLU A 41 -12.66 11.28 14.19
CA GLU A 41 -13.89 11.59 13.42
C GLU A 41 -14.85 12.50 14.20
N GLU A 42 -14.98 12.31 15.52
CA GLU A 42 -15.80 13.17 16.39
C GLU A 42 -15.30 14.62 16.45
N HIS A 43 -14.00 14.84 16.24
CA HIS A 43 -13.34 16.13 16.39
C HIS A 43 -13.08 16.88 15.06
N LEU A 44 -13.19 16.20 13.91
CA LEU A 44 -12.82 16.75 12.59
C LEU A 44 -13.64 17.98 12.16
N GLU A 45 -14.93 18.04 12.51
CA GLU A 45 -15.84 19.09 12.06
C GLU A 45 -15.95 20.28 13.04
N GLU A 46 -15.33 20.17 14.21
CA GLU A 46 -15.46 21.15 15.30
C GLU A 46 -14.26 22.11 15.35
N LYS A 47 -14.47 23.35 14.90
CA LYS A 47 -13.41 24.39 14.85
C LYS A 47 -12.80 24.72 16.22
N ASP A 48 -13.57 24.57 17.30
CA ASP A 48 -13.13 24.92 18.66
C ASP A 48 -12.40 23.77 19.36
N LYS A 49 -12.27 22.59 18.72
CA LYS A 49 -11.62 21.41 19.30
C LYS A 49 -10.28 21.06 18.64
N ARG A 50 -9.54 22.06 18.17
CA ARG A 50 -8.25 21.83 17.50
C ARG A 50 -7.20 21.14 18.38
N GLU A 51 -7.17 21.45 19.67
CA GLU A 51 -6.23 20.81 20.62
C GLU A 51 -6.61 19.34 20.81
N SER A 52 -7.89 19.06 21.09
CA SER A 52 -8.39 17.68 21.18
C SER A 52 -8.10 16.88 19.92
N LEU A 53 -8.37 17.44 18.73
CA LEU A 53 -8.05 16.77 17.47
C LEU A 53 -6.54 16.44 17.34
N GLN A 54 -5.67 17.33 17.83
CA GLN A 54 -4.23 17.07 17.82
C GLN A 54 -3.85 15.95 18.79
N ASP A 55 -4.49 15.88 19.96
CA ASP A 55 -4.30 14.82 20.94
C ASP A 55 -4.73 13.46 20.36
N GLU A 56 -5.92 13.36 19.76
CA GLU A 56 -6.42 12.11 19.15
C GLU A 56 -5.55 11.64 17.97
N ILE A 57 -5.03 12.57 17.17
CA ILE A 57 -4.04 12.23 16.13
C ILE A 57 -2.76 11.69 16.76
N GLY A 58 -2.33 12.25 17.89
CA GLY A 58 -1.20 11.76 18.67
C GLY A 58 -1.42 10.33 19.17
N ASP A 59 -2.59 10.03 19.71
CA ASP A 59 -2.94 8.72 20.23
C ASP A 59 -3.05 7.67 19.11
N LEU A 60 -3.60 8.03 17.94
CA LEU A 60 -3.55 7.17 16.75
C LEU A 60 -2.11 6.85 16.32
N LEU A 61 -1.22 7.85 16.30
CA LEU A 61 0.19 7.64 15.96
C LEU A 61 0.86 6.70 16.97
N HIS A 62 0.62 6.91 18.27
CA HIS A 62 1.15 6.07 19.34
C HIS A 62 0.63 4.63 19.21
N ALA A 63 -0.66 4.41 18.98
CA ALA A 63 -1.25 3.09 18.78
C ALA A 63 -0.63 2.34 17.57
N VAL A 64 -0.34 3.05 16.47
CA VAL A 64 0.35 2.47 15.30
C VAL A 64 1.81 2.11 15.60
N PHE A 65 2.51 2.90 16.40
CA PHE A 65 3.89 2.59 16.80
C PHE A 65 3.95 1.45 17.84
N SER A 66 2.99 1.40 18.77
CA SER A 66 2.81 0.25 19.65
C SER A 66 2.59 -1.04 18.85
N LEU A 67 1.90 -0.96 17.71
CA LEU A 67 1.74 -2.11 16.80
C LEU A 67 3.05 -2.53 16.14
N CYS A 68 3.92 -1.57 15.81
CA CYS A 68 5.26 -1.90 15.34
C CYS A 68 6.03 -2.66 16.41
N THR A 69 6.04 -2.16 17.65
CA THR A 69 6.71 -2.82 18.78
C THR A 69 6.15 -4.22 19.04
N TYR A 70 4.82 -4.37 19.12
CA TYR A 70 4.15 -5.68 19.29
C TYR A 70 4.54 -6.67 18.17
N CYS A 71 4.72 -6.20 16.95
CA CYS A 71 5.12 -7.02 15.81
C CYS A 71 6.65 -7.22 15.69
N ASN A 72 7.44 -6.70 16.64
CA ASN A 72 8.90 -6.66 16.59
C ASN A 72 9.45 -5.97 15.32
N PHE A 73 8.79 -4.88 14.90
CA PHE A 73 9.27 -4.03 13.82
C PHE A 73 9.90 -2.76 14.37
N ASP A 74 11.04 -2.39 13.79
CA ASP A 74 11.67 -1.09 14.02
C ASP A 74 10.79 0.02 13.45
N THR A 75 10.42 0.97 14.31
CA THR A 75 9.44 2.01 13.99
C THR A 75 9.97 2.99 12.95
N GLU A 76 11.21 3.47 13.12
CA GLU A 76 11.85 4.42 12.21
C GLU A 76 12.00 3.82 10.81
N LEU A 77 12.51 2.58 10.74
CA LEU A 77 12.69 1.85 9.49
C LEU A 77 11.35 1.57 8.80
N THR A 78 10.31 1.27 9.58
CA THR A 78 8.95 1.03 9.05
C THR A 78 8.41 2.29 8.38
N LEU A 79 8.53 3.44 9.04
CA LEU A 79 8.11 4.73 8.48
C LEU A 79 8.98 5.13 7.28
N ARG A 80 10.31 4.98 7.38
CA ARG A 80 11.26 5.26 6.30
C ARG A 80 10.90 4.53 5.02
N LYS A 81 10.62 3.23 5.09
CA LYS A 81 10.19 2.42 3.93
C LYS A 81 8.90 2.95 3.28
N SER A 82 7.98 3.50 4.09
CA SER A 82 6.76 4.10 3.56
C SER A 82 7.05 5.42 2.83
N LEU A 83 7.91 6.25 3.41
CA LEU A 83 8.34 7.52 2.83
C LEU A 83 9.12 7.32 1.53
N ASP A 84 10.08 6.40 1.48
CA ASP A 84 10.87 6.11 0.27
C ASP A 84 9.96 5.69 -0.90
N LYS A 85 8.95 4.86 -0.61
CA LYS A 85 7.93 4.45 -1.60
C LYS A 85 7.06 5.63 -2.06
N PHE A 86 6.68 6.52 -1.14
CA PHE A 86 5.92 7.71 -1.49
C PHE A 86 6.75 8.67 -2.36
N GLU A 87 8.00 8.94 -1.98
CA GLU A 87 8.94 9.78 -2.72
C GLU A 87 9.16 9.23 -4.14
N HIS A 88 9.43 7.94 -4.27
CA HIS A 88 9.65 7.30 -5.56
C HIS A 88 8.43 7.46 -6.49
N ARG A 89 7.22 7.25 -5.97
CA ARG A 89 5.97 7.45 -6.72
C ARG A 89 5.72 8.91 -7.05
N LEU A 90 5.95 9.82 -6.11
CA LEU A 90 5.79 11.25 -6.35
C LEU A 90 6.75 11.75 -7.45
N ASN A 91 7.98 11.26 -7.47
CA ASN A 91 8.95 11.59 -8.53
C ASN A 91 8.54 11.01 -9.90
N ALA A 92 7.98 9.80 -9.93
CA ALA A 92 7.39 9.25 -11.15
C ALA A 92 6.19 10.09 -11.63
N MET A 93 5.30 10.48 -10.72
CA MET A 93 4.15 11.34 -11.00
C MET A 93 4.57 12.70 -11.60
N LYS A 94 5.59 13.34 -11.03
CA LYS A 94 6.20 14.57 -11.57
C LYS A 94 6.76 14.37 -12.98
N THR A 95 7.40 13.23 -13.24
CA THR A 95 7.96 12.91 -14.56
C THR A 95 6.85 12.72 -15.60
N ILE A 96 5.80 11.98 -15.25
CA ILE A 96 4.62 11.76 -16.12
C ILE A 96 3.93 13.08 -16.46
N ALA A 97 3.77 13.98 -15.48
CA ALA A 97 3.21 15.31 -15.72
C ALA A 97 4.04 16.09 -16.75
N LYS A 98 5.37 16.10 -16.60
CA LYS A 98 6.29 16.75 -17.55
C LYS A 98 6.22 16.16 -18.95
N GLU A 99 6.13 14.83 -19.07
CA GLU A 99 5.97 14.15 -20.36
C GLU A 99 4.67 14.55 -21.07
N GLN A 100 3.64 14.94 -20.33
CA GLN A 100 2.38 15.47 -20.85
C GLN A 100 2.38 16.99 -21.01
N GLY A 101 3.53 17.64 -20.91
CA GLY A 101 3.69 19.09 -21.09
C GLY A 101 3.18 19.93 -19.90
N LEU A 102 2.98 19.33 -18.73
CA LEU A 102 2.54 20.03 -17.52
C LEU A 102 3.74 20.30 -16.60
N GLU A 103 3.82 21.53 -16.09
CA GLU A 103 4.82 21.90 -15.08
C GLU A 103 4.49 21.35 -13.70
N ASN A 104 3.20 21.34 -13.33
CA ASN A 104 2.66 20.80 -12.09
C ASN A 104 1.19 20.37 -12.27
N LEU A 105 0.58 19.83 -11.21
CA LEU A 105 -0.81 19.35 -11.21
C LEU A 105 -1.73 20.20 -10.31
N GLN A 106 -1.34 21.43 -9.98
CA GLN A 106 -2.20 22.34 -9.20
C GLN A 106 -3.48 22.67 -9.98
N GLY A 107 -4.60 22.75 -9.27
CA GLY A 107 -5.92 23.01 -9.86
C GLY A 107 -6.57 21.81 -10.57
N LYS A 108 -5.92 20.65 -10.60
CA LYS A 108 -6.50 19.40 -11.08
C LYS A 108 -7.52 18.84 -10.09
N SER A 109 -8.56 18.18 -10.60
CA SER A 109 -9.53 17.48 -9.75
C SER A 109 -8.86 16.32 -9.02
N PHE A 110 -9.47 15.87 -7.93
CA PHE A 110 -8.99 14.70 -7.20
C PHE A 110 -8.89 13.46 -8.11
N ASP A 111 -9.89 13.24 -8.97
CA ASP A 111 -9.88 12.12 -9.92
C ASP A 111 -8.73 12.21 -10.92
N GLU A 112 -8.43 13.41 -11.42
CA GLU A 112 -7.25 13.63 -12.26
C GLU A 112 -5.96 13.31 -11.50
N LEU A 113 -5.82 13.79 -10.26
CA LEU A 113 -4.65 13.48 -9.42
C LEU A 113 -4.49 11.99 -9.17
N MET A 114 -5.59 11.28 -8.92
CA MET A 114 -5.59 9.83 -8.73
C MET A 114 -5.18 9.08 -10.00
N ARG A 115 -5.56 9.55 -11.19
CA ARG A 115 -5.06 8.98 -12.45
C ARG A 115 -3.55 9.12 -12.60
N TYR A 116 -2.99 10.28 -12.27
CA TYR A 116 -1.52 10.47 -12.28
C TYR A 116 -0.83 9.60 -11.23
N TRP A 117 -1.45 9.42 -10.06
CA TRP A 117 -0.94 8.55 -9.02
C TRP A 117 -0.92 7.08 -9.45
N ASP A 118 -1.97 6.60 -10.12
CA ASP A 118 -2.03 5.23 -10.63
C ASP A 118 -0.99 4.98 -11.73
N LEU A 119 -0.78 5.93 -12.64
CA LEU A 119 0.31 5.87 -13.62
C LEU A 119 1.68 5.83 -12.93
N ALA A 120 1.87 6.60 -11.86
CA ALA A 120 3.09 6.55 -11.07
C ALA A 120 3.28 5.20 -10.37
N LYS A 121 2.22 4.58 -9.83
CA LYS A 121 2.28 3.21 -9.28
C LYS A 121 2.69 2.20 -10.34
N GLN A 122 2.19 2.33 -11.57
CA GLN A 122 2.55 1.45 -12.70
C GLN A 122 4.02 1.63 -13.13
N ARG A 123 4.55 2.84 -13.09
CA ARG A 123 5.96 3.09 -13.44
C ARG A 123 6.95 2.67 -12.35
N THR A 124 6.45 2.44 -11.14
CA THR A 124 7.24 2.09 -9.94
C THR A 124 6.91 0.70 -9.41
N LEU A 125 6.42 -0.19 -10.28
CA LEU A 125 6.18 -1.59 -9.92
C LEU A 125 7.49 -2.25 -9.50
N ASN A 126 7.40 -3.17 -8.56
CA ASN A 126 8.57 -3.90 -8.09
C ASN A 126 8.98 -4.94 -9.15
N PRO A 127 10.29 -5.23 -9.28
CA PRO A 127 10.78 -6.27 -10.18
C PRO A 127 10.23 -7.66 -9.81
N GLU A 128 10.28 -8.57 -10.78
CA GLU A 128 9.45 -9.78 -10.89
C GLU A 128 9.49 -10.72 -9.67
N ILE A 129 8.29 -11.10 -9.19
CA ILE A 129 8.11 -12.32 -8.38
C ILE A 129 7.43 -13.37 -9.27
N ALA A 130 8.14 -14.48 -9.50
CA ALA A 130 7.67 -15.57 -10.35
C ALA A 130 7.18 -15.10 -11.74
N GLY A 131 7.93 -14.21 -12.38
CA GLY A 131 7.65 -13.71 -13.74
C GLY A 131 6.51 -12.68 -13.82
N VAL A 132 6.02 -12.15 -12.70
CA VAL A 132 4.96 -11.13 -12.62
C VAL A 132 5.50 -9.90 -11.91
N CYS A 133 5.28 -8.72 -12.50
CA CYS A 133 5.55 -7.44 -11.84
C CYS A 133 4.29 -6.91 -11.15
N GLY A 134 4.44 -6.01 -10.20
CA GLY A 134 3.29 -5.57 -9.41
C GLY A 134 3.65 -4.61 -8.30
N THR A 135 2.64 -4.04 -7.65
CA THR A 135 2.89 -3.41 -6.35
C THR A 135 3.28 -4.50 -5.34
N LYS A 136 3.99 -4.14 -4.26
CA LYS A 136 4.32 -5.09 -3.19
C LYS A 136 3.09 -5.84 -2.66
N LYS A 137 1.92 -5.17 -2.60
CA LYS A 137 0.67 -5.80 -2.14
C LYS A 137 0.14 -6.81 -3.16
N ALA A 138 0.10 -6.44 -4.43
CA ALA A 138 -0.33 -7.35 -5.49
C ALA A 138 0.60 -8.57 -5.62
N LEU A 139 1.92 -8.36 -5.52
CA LEU A 139 2.90 -9.45 -5.55
C LEU A 139 2.80 -10.37 -4.33
N HIS A 140 2.53 -9.84 -3.14
CA HIS A 140 2.29 -10.67 -1.95
C HIS A 140 1.04 -11.56 -2.07
N LEU A 141 -0.01 -11.08 -2.72
CA LEU A 141 -1.17 -11.92 -3.05
C LEU A 141 -0.78 -12.94 -4.12
N TRP A 142 -0.08 -12.53 -5.17
CA TRP A 142 0.40 -13.44 -6.22
C TRP A 142 1.27 -14.58 -5.66
N GLU A 143 2.13 -14.33 -4.69
CA GLU A 143 2.95 -15.35 -4.03
C GLU A 143 2.12 -16.52 -3.48
N LYS A 144 0.92 -16.24 -2.94
CA LYS A 144 0.04 -17.24 -2.34
C LYS A 144 -0.71 -18.08 -3.37
N VAL A 145 -0.91 -17.54 -4.57
CA VAL A 145 -1.61 -18.22 -5.67
C VAL A 145 -0.88 -19.51 -6.06
N ARG A 146 -1.60 -20.64 -6.08
CA ARG A 146 -1.10 -21.92 -6.58
C ARG A 146 -1.25 -22.02 -8.10
N GLN A 147 -0.50 -22.93 -8.73
CA GLN A 147 -0.60 -23.21 -10.18
C GLN A 147 -0.37 -21.97 -11.07
N LYS A 148 0.58 -21.10 -10.68
CA LYS A 148 0.92 -19.86 -11.37
C LYS A 148 1.15 -20.03 -12.87
N GLU A 149 1.89 -21.06 -13.26
CA GLU A 149 2.18 -21.36 -14.67
C GLU A 149 0.90 -21.71 -15.45
N LEU A 150 0.01 -22.51 -14.88
CA LEU A 150 -1.28 -22.84 -15.52
C LEU A 150 -2.14 -21.60 -15.72
N ILE A 151 -2.18 -20.72 -14.72
CA ILE A 151 -2.94 -19.46 -14.78
C ILE A 151 -2.42 -18.57 -15.91
N LEU A 152 -1.10 -18.39 -15.99
CA LEU A 152 -0.47 -17.56 -17.03
C LEU A 152 -0.63 -18.14 -18.43
N ASN A 153 -0.75 -19.47 -18.57
CA ASN A 153 -0.95 -20.15 -19.85
C ASN A 153 -2.44 -20.34 -20.24
N ASN A 154 -3.38 -19.93 -19.38
CA ASN A 154 -4.81 -20.16 -19.58
C ASN A 154 -5.64 -18.87 -19.46
N VAL A 155 -5.39 -17.92 -20.36
CA VAL A 155 -6.07 -16.61 -20.39
C VAL A 155 -6.84 -16.45 -21.70
N TRP A 156 -8.11 -16.07 -21.62
CA TRP A 156 -8.93 -15.83 -22.82
C TRP A 156 -8.49 -14.56 -23.54
N CYS A 157 -8.23 -14.67 -24.84
CA CYS A 157 -7.99 -13.55 -25.74
C CYS A 157 -9.16 -13.40 -26.70
N SER A 158 -9.88 -12.28 -26.62
CA SER A 158 -11.01 -11.99 -27.52
C SER A 158 -10.59 -11.92 -28.99
N GLN A 159 -9.41 -11.35 -29.28
CA GLN A 159 -8.93 -11.18 -30.64
C GLN A 159 -8.49 -12.49 -31.30
N CYS A 160 -7.94 -13.43 -30.52
CA CYS A 160 -7.67 -14.80 -31.01
C CYS A 160 -8.91 -15.70 -30.92
N SER A 161 -9.97 -15.26 -30.24
CA SER A 161 -11.15 -16.08 -29.91
C SER A 161 -10.76 -17.42 -29.27
N GLY A 162 -9.81 -17.39 -28.35
CA GLY A 162 -9.22 -18.59 -27.77
C GLY A 162 -8.36 -18.35 -26.54
N VAL A 163 -7.91 -19.44 -25.93
CA VAL A 163 -6.98 -19.42 -24.80
C VAL A 163 -5.57 -19.10 -25.30
N CYS A 164 -4.86 -18.26 -24.55
CA CYS A 164 -3.49 -17.87 -24.83
C CYS A 164 -2.64 -17.83 -23.55
N ARG A 165 -1.33 -17.73 -23.76
CA ARG A 165 -0.37 -17.37 -22.71
C ARG A 165 -0.31 -15.85 -22.57
N MET A 166 -0.39 -15.37 -21.34
CA MET A 166 -0.14 -13.98 -20.98
C MET A 166 1.37 -13.72 -20.88
N ILE A 167 1.85 -12.66 -21.52
CA ILE A 167 3.21 -12.14 -21.41
C ILE A 167 3.19 -10.75 -20.76
N SER A 168 4.34 -10.37 -20.19
CA SER A 168 4.51 -9.14 -19.40
C SER A 168 3.43 -8.93 -18.33
N PRO A 169 3.10 -9.95 -17.52
CA PRO A 169 1.99 -9.87 -16.58
C PRO A 169 2.28 -8.87 -15.45
N VAL A 170 1.30 -8.00 -15.20
CA VAL A 170 1.23 -7.05 -14.10
C VAL A 170 0.12 -7.49 -13.14
N ALA A 171 0.45 -7.74 -11.88
CA ALA A 171 -0.54 -7.97 -10.84
C ALA A 171 -1.07 -6.64 -10.30
N ILE A 172 -2.39 -6.50 -10.31
CA ILE A 172 -3.14 -5.36 -9.81
C ILE A 172 -4.02 -5.82 -8.64
N GLU A 173 -3.88 -5.16 -7.49
CA GLU A 173 -4.69 -5.46 -6.31
C GLU A 173 -6.12 -4.88 -6.42
N ASN A 174 -7.14 -5.68 -6.08
CA ASN A 174 -8.54 -5.25 -5.97
C ASN A 174 -9.11 -5.68 -4.61
N GLY A 175 -8.73 -4.96 -3.55
CA GLY A 175 -9.09 -5.35 -2.19
C GLY A 175 -8.34 -6.60 -1.73
N ARG A 176 -9.02 -7.75 -1.69
CA ARG A 176 -8.46 -9.08 -1.36
C ARG A 176 -8.17 -9.94 -2.59
N THR A 177 -8.60 -9.50 -3.77
CA THR A 177 -8.42 -10.24 -5.03
C THR A 177 -7.30 -9.62 -5.85
N ILE A 178 -6.86 -10.34 -6.88
CA ILE A 178 -5.90 -9.79 -7.86
C ILE A 178 -6.42 -9.97 -9.28
N THR A 179 -6.12 -8.98 -10.11
CA THR A 179 -6.23 -9.08 -11.56
C THR A 179 -4.83 -9.09 -12.13
N LEU A 180 -4.53 -10.10 -12.95
CA LEU A 180 -3.36 -10.09 -13.79
C LEU A 180 -3.74 -9.42 -15.10
N GLU A 181 -3.04 -8.36 -15.48
CA GLU A 181 -3.14 -7.74 -16.80
C GLU A 181 -1.85 -7.99 -17.58
N GLY A 182 -1.94 -8.22 -18.88
CA GLY A 182 -0.78 -8.40 -19.73
C GLY A 182 -1.18 -8.45 -21.19
N GLU A 183 -0.33 -9.05 -22.01
CA GLU A 183 -0.53 -9.14 -23.45
C GLU A 183 -0.65 -10.60 -23.89
N CYS A 184 -1.46 -10.86 -24.92
CA CYS A 184 -1.56 -12.18 -25.54
C CYS A 184 -0.27 -12.49 -26.29
N ALA A 185 0.37 -13.63 -25.97
CA ALA A 185 1.59 -14.06 -26.64
C ALA A 185 1.45 -14.23 -28.16
N THR A 186 0.23 -14.45 -28.67
CA THR A 186 -0.04 -14.72 -30.09
C THR A 186 -0.27 -13.44 -30.89
N CYS A 187 -1.05 -12.50 -30.37
CA CYS A 187 -1.49 -11.32 -31.13
C CYS A 187 -1.15 -9.97 -30.49
N GLY A 188 -0.55 -9.96 -29.30
CA GLY A 188 -0.23 -8.73 -28.57
C GLY A 188 -1.43 -7.98 -27.98
N ALA A 189 -2.67 -8.47 -28.18
CA ALA A 189 -3.85 -7.84 -27.61
C ALA A 189 -3.81 -7.88 -26.08
N LYS A 190 -4.33 -6.83 -25.43
CA LYS A 190 -4.47 -6.81 -23.97
C LYS A 190 -5.38 -7.94 -23.51
N VAL A 191 -4.92 -8.65 -22.48
CA VAL A 191 -5.65 -9.73 -21.83
C VAL A 191 -5.60 -9.57 -20.32
N ALA A 192 -6.60 -10.09 -19.64
CA ALA A 192 -6.68 -10.02 -18.19
C ALA A 192 -7.20 -11.33 -17.60
N ARG A 193 -6.78 -11.63 -16.37
CA ARG A 193 -7.26 -12.77 -15.59
C ARG A 193 -7.58 -12.30 -14.17
N TYR A 194 -8.84 -12.45 -13.79
CA TYR A 194 -9.30 -12.21 -12.43
C TYR A 194 -9.13 -13.47 -11.57
N LEU A 195 -8.65 -13.31 -10.34
CA LEU A 195 -8.44 -14.38 -9.36
C LEU A 195 -9.16 -14.02 -8.06
N GLU A 196 -10.23 -14.76 -7.74
CA GLU A 196 -11.16 -14.41 -6.65
C GLU A 196 -10.62 -14.61 -5.25
N GLU A 197 -9.60 -15.44 -5.03
CA GLU A 197 -8.97 -15.65 -3.73
C GLU A 197 -7.55 -16.19 -3.95
N ALA A 198 -6.56 -15.59 -3.28
CA ALA A 198 -5.16 -16.02 -3.29
C ALA A 198 -4.73 -16.56 -1.92
#